data_AF-A0A7T2WVZ0-F1
#
_entry.id   AF-A0A7T2WVZ0-F1
#
_cell.length_a   1.000
_cell.length_b   1.000
_cell.length_c   1.000
_cell.angle_alpha   90.00
_cell.angle_beta   90.00
_cell.angle_gamma   90.00
#
_symmetry.space_group_name_H-M   'P 1'
#
loop_
_entity.id
_entity.type
_entity.pdbx_description
1 polymer ?
#
loop_
_entity_poly.entity_id
_entity_poly.type
_entity_poly.pdbx_seq_one_letter_code
_entity_poly.pdbx_strand_id
1 'polypeptide(L)'
;MSKTYPEQYHEFQLTLGKLANSPLGPTLDGFSRMHQPALAAGTIDERGKRLIALAIAVAMQCDDCIGYYVHEALRAGASDHEILDAAGVAVMMGGGPAVVYACHVYEALEQFSAAAAEPPVPPDAVLAGTATVDDPD
;
A
#
# COMPACT_ATOMS: atom_id res chain seq x y z
N MET A 1 5.57 11.26 20.27
CA MET A 1 6.51 10.95 19.17
C MET A 1 5.66 10.61 17.97
N SER A 2 5.96 11.18 16.79
CA SER A 2 5.28 10.76 15.56
C SER A 2 5.67 9.31 15.26
N LYS A 3 4.73 8.50 14.75
CA LYS A 3 4.99 7.13 14.34
C LYS A 3 5.77 7.13 13.02
N THR A 4 6.67 6.18 12.86
CA THR A 4 7.38 5.94 11.58
C THR A 4 6.47 5.22 10.58
N TYR A 5 6.75 5.32 9.29
CA TYR A 5 6.01 4.62 8.24
C TYR A 5 6.02 3.09 8.39
N PRO A 6 7.14 2.43 8.77
CA PRO A 6 7.10 1.00 9.10
C PRO A 6 6.15 0.65 10.25
N GLU A 7 6.13 1.45 11.32
CA GLU A 7 5.19 1.26 12.44
C GLU A 7 3.75 1.48 12.00
N GLN A 8 3.49 2.54 11.23
CA GLN A 8 2.18 2.85 10.67
C GLN A 8 1.68 1.72 9.76
N TYR A 9 2.52 1.22 8.85
CA TYR A 9 2.20 0.08 7.99
C TYR A 9 1.80 -1.14 8.82
N HIS A 10 2.58 -1.48 9.85
CA HIS A 10 2.29 -2.63 10.70
C HIS A 10 0.96 -2.46 11.46
N GLU A 11 0.73 -1.28 12.04
CA GLU A 11 -0.50 -0.98 12.76
C GLU A 11 -1.73 -0.95 11.85
N PHE A 12 -1.58 -0.42 10.63
CA PHE A 12 -2.61 -0.46 9.59
C PHE A 12 -3.04 -1.90 9.32
N GLN A 13 -2.09 -2.82 9.14
CA GLN A 13 -2.37 -4.24 8.90
C GLN A 13 -3.12 -4.90 10.07
N LEU A 14 -2.69 -4.63 11.30
CA LEU A 14 -3.36 -5.12 12.51
C LEU A 14 -4.78 -4.56 12.63
N THR A 15 -4.96 -3.29 12.31
CA THR A 15 -6.26 -2.60 12.39
C THR A 15 -7.21 -3.08 11.30
N LEU A 16 -6.69 -3.32 10.08
CA LEU A 16 -7.46 -3.88 8.98
C LEU A 16 -7.99 -5.28 9.33
N GLY A 17 -7.18 -6.13 9.97
CA GLY A 17 -7.63 -7.44 10.46
C GLY A 17 -8.75 -7.35 11.51
N LYS A 18 -8.69 -6.37 12.41
CA LYS A 18 -9.79 -6.11 13.36
C LYS A 18 -11.04 -5.59 12.65
N LEU A 19 -10.86 -4.73 11.64
CA LEU A 19 -11.95 -4.16 10.86
C LEU A 19 -12.67 -5.23 10.03
N ALA A 20 -11.94 -6.21 9.49
CA ALA A 20 -12.49 -7.38 8.80
C ALA A 20 -13.40 -8.23 9.70
N ASN A 21 -13.13 -8.30 10.99
CA ASN A 21 -13.96 -9.01 11.98
C ASN A 21 -15.09 -8.14 12.58
N SER A 22 -15.31 -6.95 12.05
CA SER A 22 -16.40 -6.04 12.47
C SER A 22 -17.62 -6.19 11.53
N PRO A 23 -18.73 -5.46 11.76
CA PRO A 23 -19.85 -5.42 10.81
C PRO A 23 -19.47 -4.95 9.39
N LEU A 24 -18.28 -4.36 9.20
CA LEU A 24 -17.74 -4.00 7.88
C LEU A 24 -17.14 -5.19 7.12
N GLY A 25 -17.01 -6.37 7.72
CA GLY A 25 -16.38 -7.56 7.12
C GLY A 25 -16.85 -7.87 5.70
N PRO A 26 -18.16 -8.05 5.44
CA PRO A 26 -18.65 -8.33 4.08
C PRO A 26 -18.30 -7.24 3.06
N THR A 27 -18.25 -5.97 3.47
CA THR A 27 -17.83 -4.86 2.62
C THR A 27 -16.34 -4.93 2.31
N LEU A 28 -15.51 -5.27 3.30
CA LEU A 28 -14.07 -5.44 3.12
C LEU A 28 -13.72 -6.67 2.27
N ASP A 29 -14.49 -7.74 2.35
CA ASP A 29 -14.35 -8.90 1.45
C ASP A 29 -14.63 -8.49 0.00
N GLY A 30 -15.71 -7.73 -0.21
CA GLY A 30 -16.04 -7.15 -1.52
C GLY A 30 -14.93 -6.25 -2.06
N PHE A 31 -14.39 -5.36 -1.20
CA PHE A 31 -13.25 -4.52 -1.54
C PHE A 31 -12.02 -5.35 -1.91
N SER A 32 -11.68 -6.37 -1.12
CA SER A 32 -10.51 -7.24 -1.35
C SER A 32 -10.59 -7.96 -2.70
N ARG A 33 -11.78 -8.46 -3.06
CA ARG A 33 -12.04 -9.11 -4.35
C ARG A 33 -11.91 -8.19 -5.56
N MET A 34 -12.04 -6.87 -5.36
CA MET A 34 -11.76 -5.85 -6.38
C MET A 34 -10.29 -5.42 -6.38
N HIS A 35 -9.72 -5.24 -5.19
CA HIS A 35 -8.36 -4.76 -4.97
C HIS A 35 -7.30 -5.71 -5.55
N GLN A 36 -7.39 -7.01 -5.25
CA GLN A 36 -6.42 -8.01 -5.71
C GLN A 36 -6.25 -8.05 -7.23
N PRO A 37 -7.31 -8.25 -8.05
CA PRO A 37 -7.16 -8.26 -9.50
C PRO A 37 -6.76 -6.89 -10.09
N ALA A 38 -7.12 -5.79 -9.44
CA ALA A 38 -6.70 -4.46 -9.88
C ALA A 38 -5.17 -4.30 -9.83
N LEU A 39 -4.51 -4.89 -8.83
CA LEU A 39 -3.06 -4.77 -8.61
C LEU A 39 -2.25 -5.97 -9.11
N ALA A 40 -2.88 -7.11 -9.40
CA ALA A 40 -2.23 -8.27 -10.01
C ALA A 40 -1.59 -7.93 -11.37
N ALA A 41 -0.46 -8.56 -11.69
CA ALA A 41 0.22 -8.35 -12.97
C ALA A 41 -0.68 -8.67 -14.18
N GLY A 42 -0.63 -7.82 -15.20
CA GLY A 42 -1.31 -8.00 -16.48
C GLY A 42 -0.48 -7.39 -17.61
N THR A 43 -1.10 -6.61 -18.50
CA THR A 43 -0.35 -5.81 -19.50
C THR A 43 0.59 -4.81 -18.85
N ILE A 44 0.18 -4.26 -17.70
CA ILE A 44 1.06 -3.52 -16.79
C ILE A 44 1.48 -4.51 -15.71
N ASP A 45 2.79 -4.62 -15.47
CA ASP A 45 3.35 -5.46 -14.43
C ASP A 45 2.96 -4.97 -13.03
N GLU A 46 3.18 -5.80 -12.00
CA GLU A 46 2.82 -5.46 -10.63
C GLU A 46 3.53 -4.18 -10.16
N ARG A 47 4.84 -4.05 -10.43
CA ARG A 47 5.63 -2.85 -10.15
C ARG A 47 4.98 -1.59 -10.74
N GLY A 48 4.65 -1.60 -12.03
CA GLY A 48 4.01 -0.47 -12.69
C GLY A 48 2.67 -0.10 -12.05
N LYS A 49 1.87 -1.10 -11.66
CA LYS A 49 0.61 -0.87 -10.94
C LYS A 49 0.82 -0.28 -9.55
N ARG A 50 1.85 -0.69 -8.80
CA ARG A 50 2.18 -0.08 -7.49
C ARG A 50 2.62 1.38 -7.63
N LEU A 51 3.41 1.71 -8.65
CA LEU A 51 3.82 3.10 -8.94
C LEU A 51 2.62 3.98 -9.31
N ILE A 52 1.68 3.46 -10.10
CA ILE A 52 0.42 4.16 -10.41
C ILE A 52 -0.40 4.38 -9.13
N ALA A 53 -0.54 3.36 -8.30
CA ALA A 53 -1.28 3.46 -7.04
C ALA A 53 -0.62 4.45 -6.06
N LEU A 54 0.71 4.51 -6.01
CA LEU A 54 1.45 5.50 -5.23
C LEU A 54 1.17 6.93 -5.72
N ALA A 55 1.23 7.18 -7.03
CA ALA A 55 0.91 8.49 -7.58
C ALA A 55 -0.53 8.92 -7.24
N ILE A 56 -1.48 7.98 -7.26
CA ILE A 56 -2.86 8.21 -6.81
C ILE A 56 -2.92 8.50 -5.31
N ALA A 57 -2.17 7.78 -4.47
CA ALA A 57 -2.10 8.03 -3.03
C ALA A 57 -1.62 9.45 -2.71
N VAL A 58 -0.61 9.95 -3.44
CA VAL A 58 -0.14 11.34 -3.35
C VAL A 58 -1.22 12.32 -3.81
N ALA A 59 -1.87 12.06 -4.95
CA ALA A 59 -2.95 12.90 -5.47
C ALA A 59 -4.16 12.95 -4.53
N MET A 60 -4.44 11.84 -3.83
CA MET A 60 -5.49 11.71 -2.82
C MET A 60 -5.08 12.21 -1.44
N GLN A 61 -3.83 12.62 -1.24
CA GLN A 61 -3.37 13.19 0.02
C GLN A 61 -3.55 12.23 1.21
N CYS A 62 -3.27 10.94 0.98
CA CYS A 62 -3.47 9.88 1.96
C CYS A 62 -2.12 9.36 2.48
N ASP A 63 -1.71 9.80 3.67
CA ASP A 63 -0.41 9.42 4.27
C ASP A 63 -0.26 7.90 4.47
N ASP A 64 -1.29 7.23 5.00
CA ASP A 64 -1.29 5.78 5.19
C ASP A 64 -1.16 5.05 3.84
N CYS A 65 -1.85 5.55 2.81
CA CYS A 65 -1.78 5.00 1.47
C CYS A 65 -0.39 5.20 0.85
N ILE A 66 0.25 6.34 1.10
CA ILE A 66 1.62 6.62 0.66
C ILE A 66 2.58 5.63 1.28
N GLY A 67 2.57 5.48 2.61
CA GLY A 67 3.40 4.50 3.30
C GLY A 67 3.20 3.08 2.79
N TYR A 68 1.94 2.68 2.60
CA TYR A 68 1.59 1.37 2.05
C TYR A 68 2.14 1.17 0.63
N TYR A 69 1.87 2.08 -0.30
CA TYR A 69 2.28 1.88 -1.69
C TYR A 69 3.76 2.14 -1.95
N VAL A 70 4.48 2.91 -1.11
CA VAL A 70 5.95 2.93 -1.14
C VAL A 70 6.50 1.55 -0.79
N HIS A 71 6.05 0.96 0.32
CA HIS A 71 6.50 -0.37 0.73
C HIS A 71 6.14 -1.45 -0.30
N GLU A 72 4.92 -1.46 -0.82
CA GLU A 72 4.51 -2.43 -1.84
C GLU A 72 5.26 -2.23 -3.17
N ALA A 73 5.57 -0.99 -3.57
CA ALA A 73 6.37 -0.73 -4.76
C ALA A 73 7.80 -1.26 -4.62
N LEU A 74 8.45 -1.03 -3.47
CA LEU A 74 9.77 -1.58 -3.15
C LEU A 74 9.75 -3.12 -3.18
N ARG A 75 8.73 -3.75 -2.59
CA ARG A 75 8.56 -5.22 -2.62
C ARG A 75 8.34 -5.77 -4.02
N ALA A 76 7.67 -5.01 -4.89
CA ALA A 76 7.50 -5.34 -6.30
C ALA A 76 8.77 -5.07 -7.14
N GLY A 77 9.87 -4.63 -6.51
CA GLY A 77 11.16 -4.40 -7.16
C GLY A 77 11.30 -3.03 -7.82
N ALA A 78 10.46 -2.06 -7.47
CA ALA A 78 10.68 -0.66 -7.86
C ALA A 78 11.95 -0.12 -7.18
N SER A 79 12.72 0.64 -7.93
CA SER A 79 13.82 1.45 -7.40
C SER A 79 13.30 2.75 -6.77
N ASP A 80 14.12 3.33 -5.89
CA ASP A 80 13.94 4.66 -5.32
C ASP A 80 13.66 5.72 -6.40
N HIS A 81 14.38 5.65 -7.52
CA HIS A 81 14.20 6.56 -8.65
C HIS A 81 12.83 6.40 -9.32
N GLU A 82 12.35 5.17 -9.55
CA GLU A 82 11.02 4.93 -10.12
C GLU A 82 9.90 5.44 -9.19
N ILE A 83 10.07 5.29 -7.88
CA ILE A 83 9.14 5.80 -6.85
C ILE A 83 9.09 7.32 -6.87
N LEU A 84 10.24 7.99 -6.90
CA LEU A 84 10.32 9.45 -6.95
C LEU A 84 9.82 10.01 -8.29
N ASP A 85 10.04 9.32 -9.40
CA ASP A 85 9.48 9.70 -10.70
C ASP A 85 7.94 9.66 -10.68
N ALA A 86 7.34 8.62 -10.10
CA ALA A 86 5.89 8.53 -9.94
C ALA A 86 5.33 9.67 -9.06
N ALA A 87 6.02 10.00 -7.96
CA ALA A 87 5.67 11.16 -7.13
C ALA A 87 5.83 12.48 -7.91
N GLY A 88 6.84 12.60 -8.76
CA GLY A 88 7.05 13.75 -9.66
C GLY A 88 5.87 13.98 -10.61
N VAL A 89 5.29 12.91 -11.16
CA VAL A 89 4.06 13.00 -11.97
C VAL A 89 2.90 13.54 -11.14
N ALA A 90 2.72 13.05 -9.91
CA ALA A 90 1.68 13.55 -9.01
C ALA A 90 1.89 15.03 -8.64
N VAL A 91 3.14 15.47 -8.43
CA VAL A 91 3.49 16.88 -8.18
C VAL A 91 3.16 17.76 -9.37
N MET A 92 3.50 17.33 -10.59
CA MET A 92 3.19 18.09 -11.80
C MET A 92 1.68 18.31 -11.97
N MET A 93 0.87 17.30 -11.65
CA MET A 93 -0.59 17.37 -11.75
C MET A 93 -1.26 18.10 -10.58
N GLY A 94 -0.74 17.91 -9.35
CA GLY A 94 -1.37 18.39 -8.11
C GLY A 94 -0.78 19.69 -7.54
N GLY A 95 0.35 20.17 -8.06
CA GLY A 95 0.98 21.43 -7.65
C GLY A 95 1.44 21.42 -6.18
N GLY A 96 1.38 22.59 -5.53
CA GLY A 96 1.91 22.81 -4.18
C GLY A 96 1.46 21.79 -3.12
N PRO A 97 0.18 21.42 -3.02
CA PRO A 97 -0.25 20.40 -2.07
C PRO A 97 0.39 19.03 -2.33
N ALA A 98 0.53 18.62 -3.60
CA ALA A 98 1.19 17.36 -3.94
C ALA A 98 2.68 17.37 -3.60
N VAL A 99 3.35 18.54 -3.58
CA VAL A 99 4.74 18.65 -3.08
C VAL A 99 4.83 18.25 -1.61
N VAL A 100 3.86 18.64 -0.77
CA VAL A 100 3.84 18.24 0.65
C VAL A 100 3.76 16.72 0.77
N TYR A 101 2.86 16.08 0.03
CA TYR A 101 2.71 14.62 0.03
C TYR A 101 3.87 13.89 -0.68
N ALA A 102 4.61 14.54 -1.57
CA ALA A 102 5.87 14.00 -2.07
C ALA A 102 6.97 13.98 -1.00
N CYS A 103 6.97 14.91 -0.03
CA CYS A 103 7.87 14.82 1.13
C CYS A 103 7.59 13.56 1.96
N HIS A 104 6.32 13.21 2.12
CA HIS A 104 5.87 11.98 2.79
C HIS A 104 6.35 10.71 2.04
N VAL A 105 6.32 10.71 0.70
CA VAL A 105 6.92 9.64 -0.11
C VAL A 105 8.41 9.50 0.17
N TYR A 106 9.15 10.62 0.16
CA TYR A 106 10.59 10.62 0.39
C TYR A 106 10.95 10.10 1.79
N GLU A 107 10.22 10.56 2.82
CA GLU A 107 10.43 10.09 4.20
C GLU A 107 10.12 8.58 4.35
N ALA A 108 9.02 8.10 3.76
CA ALA A 108 8.69 6.68 3.77
C ALA A 108 9.80 5.84 3.10
N LEU A 109 10.32 6.31 1.97
CA LEU A 109 11.39 5.64 1.22
C LEU A 109 12.68 5.52 2.05
N GLU A 110 13.10 6.59 2.73
CA GLU A 110 14.27 6.55 3.63
C GLU A 110 14.06 5.57 4.78
N GLN A 111 12.87 5.57 5.38
CA GLN A 111 12.56 4.71 6.53
C GLN A 111 12.48 3.23 6.15
N PHE A 112 11.86 2.88 5.02
CA PHE A 112 11.80 1.49 4.55
C PHE A 112 13.16 0.97 4.06
N SER A 113 13.98 1.83 3.46
CA SER A 113 15.35 1.47 3.05
C SER A 113 16.27 1.26 4.25
N ALA A 114 16.10 2.04 5.32
CA ALA A 114 16.80 1.84 6.59
C ALA A 114 16.30 0.60 7.36
N ALA A 115 15.02 0.24 7.21
CA ALA A 115 14.38 -0.88 7.92
C ALA A 115 14.51 -2.25 7.23
N ALA A 116 15.07 -2.34 6.01
CA ALA A 116 15.20 -3.57 5.21
C ALA A 116 16.09 -4.69 5.83
N ALA A 117 16.36 -4.64 7.13
CA ALA A 117 17.01 -5.69 7.91
C ALA A 117 16.05 -6.79 8.43
N GLU A 118 14.72 -6.65 8.28
CA GLU A 118 13.77 -7.72 8.67
C GLU A 118 12.50 -7.72 7.80
N PRO A 119 12.04 -8.86 7.25
CA PRO A 119 10.92 -8.88 6.32
C PRO A 119 9.56 -8.93 7.05
N PRO A 120 8.63 -7.99 6.80
CA PRO A 120 7.28 -8.09 7.35
C PRO A 120 6.34 -8.95 6.46
N VAL A 121 5.40 -9.61 7.16
CA VAL A 121 4.42 -10.59 6.66
C VAL A 121 3.44 -9.97 5.64
N PRO A 122 3.15 -10.67 4.52
CA PRO A 122 2.34 -10.11 3.44
C PRO A 122 0.85 -9.89 3.80
N PRO A 123 0.22 -8.84 3.25
CA PRO A 123 -1.22 -8.54 3.43
C PRO A 123 -2.13 -9.68 2.94
N ASP A 124 -1.76 -10.38 1.88
CA ASP A 124 -2.55 -11.48 1.34
C ASP A 124 -2.63 -12.69 2.29
N ALA A 125 -1.67 -12.84 3.22
CA ALA A 125 -1.75 -13.88 4.25
C ALA A 125 -2.79 -13.56 5.34
N VAL A 126 -3.08 -12.28 5.56
CA VAL A 126 -4.13 -11.85 6.51
C VAL A 126 -5.53 -12.03 5.90
N LEU A 127 -5.65 -11.88 4.58
CA LEU A 127 -6.93 -12.02 3.85
C LEU A 127 -7.21 -13.45 3.37
N ALA A 128 -6.18 -14.30 3.18
CA ALA A 128 -6.35 -15.68 2.71
C ALA A 128 -6.79 -16.69 3.81
N GLY A 129 -6.96 -16.24 5.05
CA GLY A 129 -7.15 -17.11 6.22
C GLY A 129 -8.54 -17.69 6.47
N THR A 130 -9.52 -17.58 5.58
CA THR A 130 -10.93 -17.97 5.87
C THR A 130 -11.55 -19.02 4.94
N ALA A 131 -10.79 -19.69 4.09
CA ALA A 131 -11.35 -20.70 3.18
C ALA A 131 -11.10 -22.16 3.65
N THR A 132 -11.83 -22.61 4.67
CA THR A 132 -12.39 -23.97 4.72
C THR A 132 -13.57 -24.00 5.70
N VAL A 133 -14.79 -23.87 5.19
CA VAL A 133 -15.96 -24.50 5.82
C VAL A 133 -16.69 -25.24 4.71
N ASP A 134 -16.63 -26.56 4.81
CA ASP A 134 -17.39 -27.55 4.04
C ASP A 134 -18.85 -27.12 3.79
N ASP A 135 -19.27 -27.20 2.54
CA ASP A 135 -20.67 -27.25 2.12
C ASP A 135 -21.20 -28.68 2.40
N PRO A 136 -22.25 -28.87 3.23
CA PRO A 136 -22.98 -30.12 3.26
C PRO A 136 -24.20 -30.07 2.32
N ASP A 137 -24.32 -31.12 1.50
CA ASP A 137 -25.58 -31.58 0.87
C ASP A 137 -26.75 -31.63 1.86
#